data_AF-A0A8X6WND5-F1
#
_entry.id   AF-A0A8X6WND5-F1
#
_cell.length_a   1.000
_cell.length_b   1.000
_cell.length_c   1.000
_cell.angle_alpha   90.00
_cell.angle_beta   90.00
_cell.angle_gamma   90.00
#
_symmetry.space_group_name_H-M   'P 1'
#
loop_
_entity.id
_entity.type
_entity.pdbx_description
1 polymer ?
#
loop_
_entity_poly.entity_id
_entity_poly.type
_entity_poly.pdbx_seq_one_letter_code
_entity_poly.pdbx_strand_id
1 'polypeptide(L)'
;MACERKLVESEATTDFFVLLGTKGKKETLEWCMKANLIASHYECPKCKKNMRLQERKGTVDGYEWRCRNQSKDNRHDVVRSVRKSTWFSESKLCYNYYLAFDQILVWQEHECVRGE
;
A
#
# COMPACT_ATOMS: atom_id res chain seq x y z
N MET A 1 23.97 25.62 -28.58
CA MET A 1 23.63 26.03 -27.19
C MET A 1 23.40 24.76 -26.41
N ALA A 2 24.29 24.47 -25.45
CA ALA A 2 24.15 23.30 -24.60
C ALA A 2 22.98 23.55 -23.64
N CYS A 3 21.98 22.68 -23.69
CA CYS A 3 20.95 22.61 -22.65
C CYS A 3 21.67 22.13 -21.40
N GLU A 4 21.94 23.04 -20.46
CA GLU A 4 22.34 22.66 -19.11
C GLU A 4 21.23 21.79 -18.54
N ARG A 5 21.47 20.47 -18.51
CA ARG A 5 20.74 19.54 -17.65
C ARG A 5 20.92 20.04 -16.22
N LYS A 6 20.04 20.93 -15.76
CA LYS A 6 19.82 21.09 -14.33
C LYS A 6 19.18 19.78 -13.89
N LEU A 7 20.03 18.90 -13.37
CA LEU A 7 19.63 17.81 -12.51
C LEU A 7 18.84 18.43 -11.36
N VAL A 8 17.54 18.64 -11.56
CA VAL A 8 16.57 18.62 -10.47
C VAL A 8 16.32 17.13 -10.18
N GLU A 9 17.41 16.39 -9.96
CA GLU A 9 17.37 15.02 -9.49
C GLU A 9 17.46 15.07 -7.97
N SER A 10 16.45 14.47 -7.34
CA SER A 10 16.63 13.54 -6.22
C SER A 10 17.06 14.05 -4.84
N GLU A 11 16.41 15.06 -4.26
CA GLU A 11 16.32 15.12 -2.79
C GLU A 11 14.97 14.59 -2.31
N ALA A 12 13.86 15.14 -2.83
CA ALA A 12 12.52 14.77 -2.36
C ALA A 12 12.09 13.30 -2.66
N THR A 13 12.57 12.70 -3.75
CA THR A 13 12.19 11.32 -4.14
C THR A 13 12.93 10.26 -3.34
N THR A 14 14.24 10.41 -3.20
CA THR A 14 15.10 9.62 -2.32
C THR A 14 14.68 9.78 -0.86
N ASP A 15 14.39 11.01 -0.42
CA ASP A 15 13.88 11.27 0.93
C ASP A 15 12.54 10.57 1.18
N PHE A 16 11.63 10.53 0.19
CA PHE A 16 10.37 9.81 0.35
C PHE A 16 10.58 8.30 0.51
N PHE A 17 11.52 7.68 -0.22
CA PHE A 17 11.82 6.26 -0.06
C PHE A 17 12.57 5.93 1.22
N VAL A 18 13.51 6.79 1.62
CA VAL A 18 14.15 6.69 2.94
C VAL A 18 13.11 6.89 4.04
N LEU A 19 12.16 7.80 3.88
CA LEU A 19 11.06 8.04 4.83
C LEU A 19 10.11 6.83 4.89
N LEU A 20 9.74 6.22 3.76
CA LEU A 20 8.90 5.03 3.74
C LEU A 20 9.63 3.77 4.24
N GLY A 21 10.95 3.70 4.02
CA GLY A 21 11.81 2.63 4.54
C GLY A 21 12.11 2.76 6.04
N THR A 22 12.10 3.98 6.58
CA THR A 22 12.29 4.27 8.02
C THR A 22 10.98 4.24 8.80
N LYS A 23 9.84 4.52 8.16
CA LYS A 23 8.50 4.39 8.78
C LYS A 23 8.14 2.95 9.07
N GLY A 24 7.45 2.75 10.19
CA GLY A 24 6.96 1.44 10.58
C GLY A 24 5.91 0.93 9.59
N LYS A 25 5.83 -0.39 9.40
CA LYS A 25 4.83 -1.03 8.53
C LYS A 25 3.39 -0.54 8.78
N LYS A 26 3.06 -0.28 10.03
CA LYS A 26 1.75 0.25 10.42
C LYS A 26 1.50 1.64 9.84
N GLU A 27 2.45 2.53 10.02
CA GLU A 27 2.34 3.94 9.62
C GLU A 27 2.24 4.06 8.11
N THR A 28 3.03 3.27 7.38
CA THR A 28 2.94 3.24 5.92
C THR A 28 1.59 2.70 5.45
N LEU A 29 1.09 1.64 6.08
CA LEU A 29 -0.24 1.11 5.77
C LEU A 29 -1.35 2.15 6.03
N GLU A 30 -1.30 2.86 7.15
CA GLU A 30 -2.24 3.93 7.48
C GLU A 30 -2.16 5.09 6.49
N TRP A 31 -0.96 5.47 6.04
CA TRP A 31 -0.77 6.45 4.99
C TRP A 31 -1.40 5.98 3.67
N CYS A 32 -1.17 4.73 3.26
CA CYS A 32 -1.79 4.14 2.06
C CYS A 32 -3.32 4.16 2.13
N MET A 33 -3.90 3.93 3.31
CA MET A 33 -5.35 4.02 3.52
C MET A 33 -5.86 5.45 3.39
N LYS A 34 -5.13 6.43 3.94
CA LYS A 34 -5.47 7.86 3.80
C LYS A 34 -5.35 8.35 2.35
N ALA A 35 -4.38 7.83 1.62
CA ALA A 35 -4.17 8.12 0.20
C ALA A 35 -5.10 7.32 -0.74
N ASN A 36 -6.00 6.50 -0.21
CA ASN A 36 -6.91 5.62 -0.97
C ASN A 36 -6.21 4.60 -1.89
N LEU A 37 -4.94 4.28 -1.63
CA LEU A 37 -4.19 3.25 -2.36
C LEU A 37 -4.56 1.85 -1.87
N ILE A 38 -5.00 1.75 -0.61
CA ILE A 38 -5.47 0.53 0.04
C ILE A 38 -6.81 0.84 0.72
N ALA A 39 -7.74 -0.11 0.71
CA ALA A 39 -9.01 0.05 1.41
C ALA A 39 -8.81 0.24 2.92
N SER A 40 -9.48 1.25 3.47
CA SER A 40 -9.44 1.62 4.89
C SER A 40 -10.31 0.73 5.79
N HIS A 41 -11.25 -0.01 5.20
CA HIS A 41 -12.12 -0.95 5.91
C HIS A 41 -12.57 -2.08 4.97
N TYR A 42 -12.96 -3.20 5.57
CA TYR A 42 -13.62 -4.30 4.86
C TYR A 42 -14.79 -4.83 5.67
N GLU A 43 -15.86 -5.17 4.97
CA GLU A 43 -16.98 -5.90 5.56
C GLU A 43 -16.79 -7.41 5.42
N CYS A 44 -17.08 -8.14 6.50
CA CYS A 44 -17.06 -9.59 6.47
C CYS A 44 -18.20 -10.11 5.57
N PRO A 45 -17.93 -10.96 4.57
CA PRO A 45 -18.98 -11.49 3.70
C PRO A 45 -19.99 -12.37 4.44
N LYS A 46 -19.62 -12.93 5.61
CA LYS A 46 -20.45 -13.84 6.41
C LYS A 46 -21.36 -13.13 7.41
N CYS A 47 -20.89 -12.08 8.08
CA CYS A 47 -21.67 -11.39 9.11
C CYS A 47 -21.91 -9.91 8.85
N LYS A 48 -21.42 -9.36 7.73
CA LYS A 48 -21.55 -7.96 7.32
C LYS A 48 -21.03 -6.93 8.34
N LYS A 49 -20.26 -7.40 9.33
CA LYS A 49 -19.56 -6.54 10.29
C LYS A 49 -18.20 -6.13 9.74
N ASN A 50 -17.73 -4.97 10.16
CA ASN A 50 -16.38 -4.50 9.88
C ASN A 50 -15.34 -5.52 10.38
N MET A 51 -14.42 -5.88 9.50
CA MET A 51 -13.26 -6.70 9.80
C MET A 51 -12.27 -5.89 10.63
N ARG A 52 -11.50 -6.57 11.48
CA ARG A 52 -10.45 -5.94 12.28
C ARG A 52 -9.12 -6.06 11.55
N LEU A 53 -8.36 -4.98 11.49
CA LEU A 53 -6.97 -5.03 11.06
C LEU A 53 -6.13 -5.64 12.20
N GLN A 54 -5.34 -6.66 11.90
CA GLN A 54 -4.52 -7.36 12.87
C GLN A 54 -3.11 -7.57 12.34
N GLU A 55 -2.13 -7.50 13.24
CA GLU A 55 -0.75 -7.89 12.91
C GLU A 55 -0.67 -9.39 12.65
N ARG A 56 0.08 -9.74 11.61
CA ARG A 56 0.42 -11.13 11.31
C ARG A 56 1.89 -11.27 10.95
N LYS A 57 2.63 -11.84 11.90
CA LYS A 57 4.02 -12.23 11.72
C LYS A 57 4.16 -13.21 10.54
N GLY A 58 5.25 -13.07 9.78
CA GLY A 58 5.56 -13.93 8.64
C GLY A 58 4.86 -13.57 7.33
N THR A 59 4.01 -12.54 7.31
CA THR A 59 3.53 -11.94 6.06
C THR A 59 4.43 -10.80 5.63
N VAL A 60 4.56 -10.61 4.31
CA VAL A 60 5.36 -9.54 3.71
C VAL A 60 4.94 -8.17 4.25
N ASP A 61 3.63 -7.90 4.23
CA ASP A 61 3.03 -6.62 4.64
C ASP A 61 2.86 -6.49 6.17
N GLY A 62 2.91 -7.60 6.91
CA GLY A 62 2.82 -7.64 8.37
C GLY A 62 1.41 -7.50 8.94
N TYR A 63 0.39 -7.28 8.11
CA TYR A 63 -1.00 -7.04 8.53
C TYR A 63 -2.00 -7.81 7.67
N GLU A 64 -3.15 -8.14 8.26
CA GLU A 64 -4.30 -8.71 7.56
C GLU A 64 -5.62 -8.25 8.15
N TRP A 65 -6.68 -8.31 7.34
CA TRP A 65 -8.05 -8.11 7.79
C TRP A 65 -8.62 -9.44 8.28
N ARG A 66 -9.13 -9.48 9.51
CA ARG A 66 -9.70 -10.69 10.10
C ARG A 66 -11.05 -10.43 10.74
N CYS A 67 -11.98 -11.33 10.47
CA CYS A 67 -13.26 -11.43 11.17
C CYS A 67 -13.38 -12.83 11.75
N ARG A 68 -13.34 -12.92 13.09
CA ARG A 68 -13.48 -14.17 13.82
C ARG A 68 -14.75 -14.11 14.66
N ASN A 69 -15.66 -15.04 14.44
CA ASN A 69 -16.87 -15.22 15.22
C ASN A 69 -16.95 -16.66 15.74
N GLN A 70 -17.28 -16.80 17.01
CA GLN A 70 -17.42 -18.10 17.69
C GLN A 70 -18.86 -18.40 18.12
N SER A 71 -19.82 -17.52 17.80
CA SER A 71 -21.25 -17.77 18.06
C SER A 71 -21.74 -19.02 17.34
N LYS A 72 -22.62 -19.79 18.00
CA LYS A 72 -23.15 -21.07 17.53
C LYS A 72 -23.78 -20.98 16.13
N ASP A 73 -24.54 -19.92 15.87
CA ASP A 73 -25.31 -19.76 14.62
C ASP A 73 -24.50 -19.16 13.47
N ASN A 74 -23.30 -18.61 13.72
CA ASN A 74 -22.48 -17.99 12.68
C ASN A 74 -20.98 -18.06 13.00
N ARG A 75 -20.50 -19.28 13.30
CA ARG A 75 -19.07 -19.53 13.55
C ARG A 75 -18.28 -19.40 12.25
N HIS A 76 -17.31 -18.48 12.21
CA HIS A 76 -16.43 -18.31 11.06
C HIS A 76 -15.10 -17.67 11.44
N ASP A 77 -14.10 -17.88 10.60
CA ASP A 77 -12.81 -17.21 10.64
C ASP A 77 -12.47 -16.80 9.21
N VAL A 78 -12.76 -15.54 8.88
CA VAL A 78 -12.53 -14.98 7.55
C VAL A 78 -11.31 -14.08 7.62
N VAL A 79 -10.35 -14.36 6.74
CA VAL A 79 -9.11 -13.59 6.59
C VAL A 79 -9.06 -12.98 5.19
N ARG A 80 -8.56 -11.76 5.08
CA ARG A 80 -8.24 -11.10 3.80
C ARG A 80 -6.91 -10.37 3.88
N SER A 81 -6.16 -10.39 2.78
CA SER A 81 -4.98 -9.56 2.59
C SER A 81 -5.36 -8.08 2.66
N VAL A 82 -4.50 -7.24 3.23
CA VAL A 82 -4.63 -5.77 3.16
C VAL A 82 -4.61 -5.28 1.71
N ARG A 83 -3.90 -6.00 0.83
CA ARG A 83 -3.77 -5.67 -0.59
C ARG A 83 -4.95 -6.12 -1.44
N LYS A 84 -6.02 -6.67 -0.86
CA LYS A 84 -7.15 -7.14 -1.67
C LYS A 84 -7.70 -5.94 -2.48
N SER A 85 -8.13 -6.21 -3.71
CA SER A 85 -8.70 -5.20 -4.62
C SER A 85 -7.73 -4.07 -5.03
N THR A 86 -6.43 -4.20 -4.75
CA THR A 86 -5.41 -3.35 -5.39
C THR A 86 -4.87 -4.05 -6.63
N TRP A 87 -4.34 -3.28 -7.57
CA TRP A 87 -3.75 -3.80 -8.81
C TRP A 87 -2.49 -4.66 -8.56
N PHE A 88 -1.89 -4.56 -7.37
CA PHE A 88 -0.72 -5.33 -6.93
C PHE A 88 -1.04 -6.44 -5.90
N SER A 89 -2.30 -6.88 -5.81
CA SER A 89 -2.75 -7.81 -4.76
C SER A 89 -2.02 -9.16 -4.77
N GLU A 90 -1.61 -9.64 -5.95
CA GLU A 90 -1.01 -10.96 -6.15
C GLU A 90 0.52 -10.94 -6.21
N SER A 91 1.15 -9.76 -6.21
CA SER A 91 2.61 -9.72 -6.29
C SER A 91 3.27 -10.09 -4.96
N LYS A 92 4.53 -10.51 -5.02
CA LYS A 92 5.31 -10.94 -3.85
C LYS A 92 6.09 -9.81 -3.19
N LEU A 93 6.04 -8.60 -3.77
CA LEU A 93 6.69 -7.42 -3.21
C LEU A 93 5.85 -6.85 -2.06
N CYS A 94 6.50 -6.17 -1.12
CA CYS A 94 5.80 -5.42 -0.07
C CYS A 94 5.26 -4.09 -0.60
N TYR A 95 4.25 -3.51 0.07
CA TYR A 95 3.69 -2.23 -0.36
C TYR A 95 4.74 -1.11 -0.51
N ASN A 96 5.81 -1.10 0.30
CA ASN A 96 6.90 -0.10 0.18
C ASN A 96 7.54 -0.10 -1.21
N TYR A 97 7.73 -1.28 -1.82
CA TYR A 97 8.33 -1.38 -3.16
C TYR A 97 7.37 -0.89 -4.25
N TYR A 98 6.06 -1.17 -4.18
CA TYR A 98 5.15 -0.64 -5.21
C TYR A 98 4.98 0.87 -5.11
N LEU A 99 4.96 1.44 -3.91
CA LEU A 99 4.99 2.90 -3.76
C LEU A 99 6.21 3.51 -4.44
N ALA A 100 7.32 2.77 -4.50
CA ALA A 100 8.50 3.17 -5.28
C ALA A 100 8.32 3.04 -6.78
N PHE A 101 7.72 1.96 -7.25
CA PHE A 101 7.43 1.79 -8.67
C PHE A 101 6.42 2.81 -9.20
N ASP A 102 5.31 3.04 -8.50
CA ASP A 102 4.27 3.99 -8.92
C ASP A 102 4.82 5.40 -9.05
N GLN A 103 5.65 5.83 -8.09
CA GLN A 103 6.25 7.15 -8.14
C GLN A 103 7.17 7.27 -9.36
N ILE A 104 8.03 6.28 -9.65
CA ILE A 104 8.92 6.26 -10.83
C ILE A 104 8.13 6.36 -12.13
N LEU A 105 7.00 5.66 -12.25
CA LEU A 105 6.14 5.71 -13.44
C LEU A 105 5.47 7.08 -13.62
N VAL A 106 5.00 7.69 -12.53
CA VAL A 106 4.45 9.06 -12.55
C VAL A 106 5.51 10.09 -12.97
N TRP A 107 6.78 9.92 -12.55
CA TRP A 107 7.88 10.78 -13.00
C TRP A 107 8.16 10.64 -14.51
N GLN A 108 8.08 9.43 -15.08
CA GLN A 108 8.28 9.22 -16.51
C GLN A 108 7.18 9.86 -17.38
N GLU A 109 5.92 9.87 -16.93
CA GLU A 109 4.84 10.51 -17.67
C GLU A 109 4.94 12.05 -17.65
N HIS A 110 5.36 12.65 -16.53
CA HIS A 110 5.52 14.11 -16.43
C HIS A 110 6.71 14.68 -17.22
N GLU A 111 7.76 13.88 -17.48
CA GLU A 111 8.83 14.26 -18.42
C GLU A 111 8.37 14.22 -19.88
N CYS A 112 7.39 13.37 -20.20
CA CYS A 112 6.87 13.21 -21.56
C CYS A 112 5.94 14.38 -21.98
N VAL A 113 5.25 15.03 -21.03
CA VAL A 113 4.29 16.12 -21.32
C VAL A 113 4.96 17.49 -21.51
N ARG A 114 6.25 17.65 -21.19
CA ARG A 114 7.00 18.91 -21.41
C ARG A 114 7.77 18.94 -22.74
N GLY A 115 7.32 18.13 -23.69
CA GLY A 115 7.89 18.00 -25.04
C GLY A 115 7.02 18.59 -26.14
N GLU A 116 6.26 19.66 -25.87
CA GLU A 116 5.58 20.49 -26.90
C GLU A 116 5.97 21.96 -26.76
#